data_AF-A0A6B1BJ85-F1
#
_entry.id   AF-A0A6B1BJ85-F1
#
_cell.length_a   1.000
_cell.length_b   1.000
_cell.length_c   1.000
_cell.angle_alpha   90.00
_cell.angle_beta   90.00
_cell.angle_gamma   90.00
#
_symmetry.space_group_name_H-M   'P 1'
#
loop_
_entity.id
_entity.type
_entity.pdbx_description
1 polymer ?
#
loop_
_entity_poly.entity_id
_entity_poly.type
_entity_poly.pdbx_seq_one_letter_code
_entity_poly.pdbx_strand_id
1 'polypeptide(L)' 'MTSRKESEHHDDLGALPWTPKDRMRMILVLRYHPQYAGRSELPQAIQQRLSPETLELTARAGYQNKKEIATRNGIALTV' A
#
# COMPACT_ATOMS: atom_id res chain seq x y z
N MET A 1 -21.43 31.59 29.04
CA MET A 1 -21.87 30.64 27.99
C MET A 1 -21.24 31.07 26.68
N THR A 2 -20.17 30.41 26.27
CA THR A 2 -19.65 30.53 24.90
C THR A 2 -19.38 29.11 24.42
N SER A 3 -20.18 28.71 23.44
CA SER A 3 -20.27 27.36 22.91
C SER A 3 -19.11 27.07 21.96
N ARG A 4 -18.51 25.89 22.13
CA ARG A 4 -17.85 25.00 21.16
C ARG A 4 -17.23 25.59 19.89
N LYS A 5 -15.96 25.22 19.67
CA LYS A 5 -15.61 24.32 18.56
C LYS A 5 -14.63 23.26 19.08
N GLU A 6 -15.15 22.07 19.38
CA GLU A 6 -14.34 20.84 19.30
C GLU A 6 -13.87 20.74 17.85
N SER A 7 -12.57 20.86 17.62
CA SER A 7 -11.99 20.54 16.32
C SER A 7 -12.04 19.03 16.17
N GLU A 8 -12.89 18.58 15.26
CA GLU A 8 -12.98 17.20 14.80
C GLU A 8 -11.58 16.67 14.47
N HIS A 9 -11.23 15.52 15.06
CA HIS A 9 -10.08 14.73 14.65
C HIS A 9 -10.36 14.16 13.26
N HIS A 10 -10.02 14.95 12.24
CA HIS A 10 -9.81 14.46 10.90
C HIS A 10 -8.41 13.87 10.86
N ASP A 11 -8.23 12.67 10.30
CA ASP A 11 -6.96 11.96 10.25
C ASP A 11 -5.81 12.88 9.76
N ASP A 12 -4.99 13.37 10.70
CA ASP A 12 -3.82 14.22 10.44
C ASP A 12 -2.70 13.40 9.79
N LEU A 13 -2.87 13.05 8.51
CA LEU A 13 -1.81 12.50 7.66
C LEU A 13 -0.90 13.64 7.15
N GLY A 14 -0.30 14.38 8.07
CA GLY A 14 0.62 15.48 7.75
C GLY A 14 2.06 15.00 7.69
N ALA A 15 2.70 15.03 6.52
CA ALA A 15 4.14 14.84 6.43
C ALA A 15 4.86 15.99 7.14
N LEU A 16 5.75 15.69 8.09
CA LEU A 16 6.51 16.71 8.83
C LEU A 16 7.35 17.60 7.88
N PRO A 17 7.53 18.89 8.23
CA PRO A 17 8.38 19.81 7.48
C PRO A 17 9.80 19.24 7.31
N TRP A 18 10.33 19.35 6.10
CA TRP A 18 11.64 18.84 5.73
C TRP A 18 12.39 19.91 4.94
N THR A 19 13.50 20.42 5.50
CA THR A 19 14.25 21.57 4.98
C THR A 19 15.74 21.23 4.69
N PRO A 20 16.03 20.23 3.83
CA PRO A 20 17.40 19.97 3.40
C PRO A 20 17.83 21.03 2.39
N LYS A 21 19.13 21.33 2.34
CA LYS A 21 19.70 22.23 1.32
C LYS A 21 19.99 21.51 0.01
N ASP A 22 20.53 20.29 0.10
CA ASP A 22 21.07 19.55 -1.06
C ASP A 22 20.56 18.09 -1.14
N ARG A 23 19.35 17.79 -0.61
CA ARG A 23 18.81 16.42 -0.60
C ARG A 23 17.33 16.35 -0.94
N MET A 24 16.95 15.28 -1.62
CA MET A 24 15.55 14.93 -1.86
C MET A 24 15.07 13.87 -0.86
N ARG A 25 13.88 14.06 -0.29
CA ARG A 25 13.21 13.03 0.51
C ARG A 25 12.27 12.24 -0.39
N MET A 26 12.58 10.96 -0.58
CA MET A 26 11.71 10.01 -1.30
C MET A 26 11.07 9.07 -0.28
N ILE A 27 9.75 8.93 -0.35
CA ILE A 27 8.99 8.01 0.51
C ILE A 27 8.21 7.08 -0.40
N LEU A 28 8.47 5.78 -0.29
CA LEU A 28 7.64 4.75 -0.89
C LEU A 28 6.61 4.29 0.15
N VAL A 29 5.35 4.65 -0.05
CA VAL A 29 4.26 4.21 0.83
C VAL A 29 3.55 3.03 0.17
N LEU A 30 3.63 1.86 0.81
CA LEU A 30 2.89 0.67 0.40
C LEU A 30 1.65 0.54 1.29
N ARG A 31 0.48 0.81 0.71
CA ARG A 31 -0.80 0.66 1.42
C ARG A 31 -1.49 -0.61 0.93
N TYR A 32 -1.80 -1.49 1.86
CA TYR A 32 -2.60 -2.68 1.57
C TYR A 32 -4.07 -2.29 1.53
N HIS A 33 -4.71 -2.52 0.38
CA HIS A 33 -6.14 -2.35 0.20
C HIS A 33 -6.81 -3.71 -0.04
N PRO A 34 -8.09 -3.88 0.32
CA PRO A 34 -8.82 -5.10 0.00
C PRO A 34 -8.91 -5.32 -1.51
N GLN A 35 -8.45 -6.48 -1.98
CA GLN A 35 -8.25 -6.76 -3.41
C GLN A 35 -9.51 -7.26 -4.14
N TYR A 36 -10.66 -7.27 -3.47
CA TYR A 36 -11.96 -7.48 -4.12
C TYR A 36 -12.52 -6.20 -4.74
N ALA A 37 -11.96 -5.02 -4.41
CA ALA A 37 -12.42 -3.71 -4.88
C ALA A 37 -11.41 -3.09 -5.89
N GLY A 38 -11.93 -2.50 -6.98
CA GLY A 38 -11.13 -1.75 -7.97
C GLY A 38 -10.53 -2.59 -9.11
N ARG A 39 -10.16 -1.94 -10.23
CA ARG A 39 -9.40 -2.55 -11.35
C ARG A 39 -7.91 -2.33 -11.09
N SER A 40 -7.16 -3.40 -10.84
CA SER A 40 -5.70 -3.34 -10.76
C SER A 40 -5.11 -4.42 -11.65
N GLU A 41 -5.17 -4.21 -12.95
CA GLU A 41 -4.45 -5.06 -13.89
C GLU A 41 -3.18 -4.32 -14.29
N LEU A 42 -2.04 -4.81 -13.80
CA LEU A 42 -0.74 -4.38 -14.27
C LEU A 42 -0.62 -4.71 -15.77
N PRO A 43 0.10 -3.93 -16.58
CA PRO A 43 0.36 -4.31 -17.96
C PRO A 43 1.01 -5.69 -18.06
N GLN A 44 0.64 -6.49 -19.07
CA GLN A 44 1.13 -7.87 -19.22
C GLN A 44 2.67 -7.97 -19.25
N ALA A 45 3.33 -7.02 -19.92
CA ALA A 45 4.80 -6.96 -19.98
C ALA A 45 5.45 -6.79 -18.59
N ILE A 46 4.76 -6.16 -17.63
CA ILE A 46 5.22 -6.06 -16.26
C ILE A 46 4.97 -7.37 -15.53
N GLN A 47 3.77 -7.95 -15.68
CA GLN A 47 3.42 -9.21 -15.03
C GLN A 47 4.41 -10.34 -15.35
N GLN A 48 4.87 -10.45 -16.60
CA GLN A 48 5.83 -11.48 -17.03
C GLN A 48 7.19 -11.41 -16.33
N ARG A 49 7.51 -10.28 -15.70
CA ARG A 49 8.79 -10.04 -15.02
C ARG A 49 8.68 -10.17 -13.50
N LEU A 50 7.47 -10.35 -12.98
CA LEU A 50 7.22 -10.43 -11.54
C LEU A 50 7.32 -11.86 -11.04
N SER A 51 7.80 -12.03 -9.82
CA SER A 51 7.77 -13.32 -9.15
C SER A 51 6.31 -13.78 -8.94
N PRO A 52 6.06 -15.10 -8.82
CA PRO A 52 4.74 -15.63 -8.52
C PRO A 52 4.12 -14.99 -7.27
N GLU A 53 4.90 -14.75 -6.23
CA GLU A 53 4.45 -14.10 -4.99
C GLU A 53 3.97 -12.66 -5.24
N THR A 54 4.68 -11.91 -6.09
CA THR A 54 4.33 -10.52 -6.38
C THR A 54 3.09 -10.43 -7.29
N LEU A 55 2.97 -11.36 -8.24
CA LEU A 55 1.76 -11.54 -9.03
C LEU A 55 0.58 -11.89 -8.11
N GLU A 56 0.78 -12.83 -7.20
CA GLU A 56 -0.24 -13.20 -6.24
C GLU A 56 -0.63 -11.98 -5.41
N LEU A 57 0.29 -11.17 -4.88
CA LEU A 57 -0.02 -9.95 -4.12
C LEU A 57 -0.90 -8.97 -4.88
N THR A 58 -0.69 -8.80 -6.18
CA THR A 58 -1.40 -7.79 -6.99
C THR A 58 -2.72 -8.31 -7.57
N ALA A 59 -2.93 -9.63 -7.57
CA ALA A 59 -4.14 -10.25 -8.11
C ALA A 59 -5.41 -9.85 -7.32
N ARG A 60 -6.57 -9.92 -7.98
CA ARG A 60 -7.85 -9.86 -7.26
C ARG A 60 -8.06 -11.13 -6.44
N ALA A 61 -8.69 -11.00 -5.29
CA ALA A 61 -9.10 -12.11 -4.45
C ALA A 61 -10.51 -11.85 -3.88
N GLY A 62 -11.26 -12.92 -3.63
CA GLY A 62 -12.58 -12.82 -2.99
C GLY A 62 -12.48 -12.39 -1.52
N TYR A 63 -13.59 -11.88 -0.97
CA TYR A 63 -13.64 -11.33 0.40
C TYR A 63 -13.11 -12.27 1.50
N GLN A 64 -13.41 -13.57 1.38
CA GLN A 64 -12.98 -14.59 2.34
C GLN A 64 -11.72 -15.36 1.91
N ASN A 65 -11.14 -15.00 0.76
CA ASN A 65 -9.98 -15.69 0.24
C ASN A 65 -8.69 -15.14 0.87
N LYS A 66 -7.96 -16.01 1.58
CA LYS A 66 -6.62 -15.72 2.05
C LYS A 66 -5.62 -16.21 1.00
N LYS A 67 -4.82 -15.27 0.46
CA LYS A 67 -3.72 -15.58 -0.45
C LYS A 67 -2.66 -16.45 0.23
N GLU A 68 -2.07 -17.35 -0.53
CA GLU A 68 -1.00 -18.26 -0.11
C GLU A 68 0.20 -17.47 0.41
N ILE A 69 0.53 -16.34 -0.21
CA ILE A 69 1.59 -15.48 0.30
C ILE A 69 1.42 -15.07 1.79
N ALA A 70 0.18 -14.96 2.29
CA ALA A 70 -0.11 -14.60 3.67
C ALA A 70 -0.08 -15.79 4.64
N THR A 71 0.18 -17.01 4.17
CA THR A 71 0.40 -18.21 5.01
C THR A 71 1.88 -18.41 5.33
N ARG A 72 2.78 -17.76 4.59
CA ARG A 72 4.23 -17.90 4.71
C ARG A 72 4.78 -16.97 5.80
N ASN A 73 5.69 -17.49 6.62
CA ASN A 73 6.34 -16.73 7.71
C ASN A 73 7.42 -15.74 7.23
N GLY A 74 7.86 -15.87 5.97
CA GLY A 74 8.87 -15.02 5.36
C GLY A 74 9.00 -15.35 3.88
N ILE A 75 9.39 -14.37 3.08
CA ILE A 75 9.48 -14.50 1.62
C ILE A 75 10.82 -13.96 1.19
N ALA A 76 11.62 -14.80 0.54
CA ALA A 76 12.81 -14.37 -0.16
C ALA A 76 12.40 -13.91 -1.56
N LEU A 77 12.42 -12.60 -1.79
CA LEU A 77 12.24 -12.06 -3.13
C LEU A 77 13.60 -12.12 -3.83
N THR A 78 13.74 -13.01 -4.80
CA THR A 78 14.88 -13.02 -5.72
C THR A 78 14.57 -12.15 -6.93
N VAL A 79 15.50 -11.25 -7.27
CA VAL A 79 15.43 -10.34 -8.42
C VAL A 79 16.12 -10.95 -9.62
#